data_AF-A0A927YDQ9-F1
#
_entry.id   AF-A0A927YDQ9-F1
#
_cell.length_a   1.000
_cell.length_b   1.000
_cell.length_c   1.000
_cell.angle_alpha   90.00
_cell.angle_beta   90.00
_cell.angle_gamma   90.00
#
_symmetry.space_group_name_H-M   'P 1'
#
loop_
_entity.id
_entity.type
_entity.pdbx_description
1 polymer ?
#
loop_
_entity_poly.entity_id
_entity_poly.type
_entity_poly.pdbx_seq_one_letter_code
_entity_poly.pdbx_strand_id
1 'polypeptide(L)'
;MGLFDMSGGGNMGYASVKNTQNFTDKDLFVKLSAVKVSFGEPVMGDINGTPAVMYKNVSDSFDVFARVNGKNVIMGKIGTDGVSSVSTALNMGMDLFLGHKDEGTSTADRAVDELLEVIKKLENGENVTESASSAPANTFTGERVELYMKQKAISIKPKFDIFDRNEQPVYHVEGDLARLNFSIQKNGIEVLKLKKKLIALMPEYSIEKDRNEVARIKKKFKLTNPELNGQVNGETLKIAGDLMGFDFDIRVGSMVIGHVDTDRTIWSDCYRITVLDESRQDLVIALAIICDNVQDQENDD
;
A
#
# COMPACT_ATOMS: atom_id res chain seq x y z
N MET A 1 -27.23 20.99 -4.85
CA MET A 1 -25.96 20.91 -4.10
C MET A 1 -25.96 19.57 -3.39
N GLY A 2 -25.32 18.55 -3.96
CA GLY A 2 -25.20 17.25 -3.32
C GLY A 2 -24.19 17.32 -2.18
N LEU A 3 -24.62 16.97 -0.97
CA LEU A 3 -23.76 16.82 0.19
C LEU A 3 -22.93 15.55 -0.01
N PHE A 4 -21.63 15.69 -0.21
CA PHE A 4 -20.70 14.57 -0.20
C PHE A 4 -20.64 13.99 1.21
N ASP A 5 -21.05 12.73 1.36
CA ASP A 5 -20.90 11.97 2.60
C ASP A 5 -19.43 11.58 2.77
N MET A 6 -18.72 12.29 3.64
CA MET A 6 -17.29 12.09 3.95
C MET A 6 -17.09 11.15 5.16
N SER A 7 -18.09 10.33 5.52
CA SER A 7 -18.01 9.40 6.64
C SER A 7 -17.35 8.05 6.30
N GLY A 8 -17.22 7.73 5.01
CA GLY A 8 -16.47 6.58 4.53
C GLY A 8 -15.02 6.96 4.28
N GLY A 9 -14.09 6.46 5.09
CA GLY A 9 -12.65 6.52 4.79
C GLY A 9 -12.41 5.86 3.43
N GLY A 10 -12.12 6.70 2.45
CA GLY A 10 -11.91 6.30 1.07
C GLY A 10 -10.78 7.14 0.54
N ASN A 11 -9.54 6.80 0.87
CA ASN A 11 -8.33 7.26 0.19
C ASN A 11 -8.36 8.77 -0.16
N MET A 12 -8.76 9.65 0.77
CA MET A 12 -8.95 11.09 0.53
C MET A 12 -8.19 11.95 1.54
N GLY A 13 -7.31 11.34 2.35
CA GLY A 13 -6.48 12.04 3.34
C GLY A 13 -7.26 12.71 4.47
N TYR A 14 -8.54 12.36 4.62
CA TYR A 14 -9.41 12.83 5.68
C TYR A 14 -10.46 11.77 6.02
N ALA A 15 -10.72 11.60 7.31
CA ALA A 15 -11.77 10.73 7.79
C ALA A 15 -12.40 11.28 9.08
N SER A 16 -13.60 10.80 9.39
CA SER A 16 -14.27 11.13 10.65
C SER A 16 -15.02 9.93 11.22
N VAL A 17 -15.09 9.86 12.54
CA VAL A 17 -15.83 8.85 13.29
C VAL A 17 -16.61 9.52 14.41
N LYS A 18 -17.78 8.99 14.72
CA LYS A 18 -18.61 9.53 15.79
C LYS A 18 -17.93 9.29 17.13
N ASN A 19 -17.79 10.35 17.92
CA ASN A 19 -17.25 10.30 19.27
C ASN A 19 -18.37 9.86 20.23
N THR A 20 -18.52 8.55 20.38
CA THR A 20 -19.55 7.93 21.22
C THR A 20 -19.10 7.77 22.66
N GLN A 21 -17.79 7.66 22.90
CA GLN A 21 -17.23 7.56 24.24
C GLN A 21 -16.90 8.91 24.89
N ASN A 22 -17.16 10.03 24.20
CA ASN A 22 -16.87 11.39 24.64
C ASN A 22 -15.38 11.61 24.95
N PHE A 23 -14.48 11.05 24.13
CA PHE A 23 -13.05 11.32 24.26
C PHE A 23 -12.76 12.81 24.16
N THR A 24 -11.80 13.29 24.96
CA THR A 24 -11.12 14.56 24.76
C THR A 24 -9.83 14.36 23.95
N ASP A 25 -9.20 15.43 23.44
CA ASP A 25 -7.91 15.31 22.75
C ASP A 25 -6.81 14.70 23.64
N LYS A 26 -6.89 14.93 24.96
CA LYS A 26 -5.99 14.30 25.93
C LYS A 26 -6.26 12.80 26.09
N ASP A 27 -7.52 12.39 26.09
CA ASP A 27 -7.88 10.97 26.14
C ASP A 27 -7.45 10.24 24.87
N LEU A 28 -7.64 10.89 23.71
CA LEU A 28 -7.13 10.40 22.43
C LEU A 28 -5.61 10.24 22.49
N PHE A 29 -4.88 11.23 22.98
CA PHE A 29 -3.42 11.14 23.10
C PHE A 29 -2.99 9.94 23.95
N VAL A 30 -3.57 9.77 25.13
CA VAL A 30 -3.22 8.65 26.03
C VAL A 30 -3.53 7.31 25.38
N LYS A 31 -4.71 7.17 24.75
CA LYS A 31 -5.12 5.91 24.11
C LYS A 31 -4.27 5.61 22.88
N LEU A 32 -4.03 6.59 22.03
CA LEU A 32 -3.22 6.43 20.82
C LEU A 32 -1.74 6.19 21.14
N SER A 33 -1.22 6.74 22.25
CA SER A 33 0.13 6.44 22.74
C SER A 33 0.29 4.99 23.20
N ALA A 34 -0.80 4.31 23.54
CA ALA A 34 -0.80 2.89 23.91
C ALA A 34 -0.97 1.95 22.71
N VAL A 35 -1.20 2.48 21.50
CA VAL A 35 -1.37 1.71 20.27
C VAL A 35 -0.14 1.85 19.39
N LYS A 36 0.48 0.73 19.04
CA LYS A 36 1.51 0.73 18.00
C LYS A 36 0.88 0.86 16.62
N VAL A 37 1.22 1.93 15.91
CA VAL A 37 0.80 2.20 14.52
C VAL A 37 2.00 2.18 13.58
N SER A 38 1.76 2.08 12.28
CA SER A 38 2.83 1.98 11.29
C SER A 38 3.60 3.28 11.10
N PHE A 39 3.04 4.45 11.40
CA PHE A 39 3.57 5.75 10.95
C PHE A 39 4.16 6.61 12.08
N GLY A 40 4.63 6.00 13.15
CA GLY A 40 5.38 6.66 14.23
C GLY A 40 4.61 6.85 15.53
N GLU A 41 5.15 7.69 16.42
CA GLU A 41 4.61 7.94 17.75
C GLU A 41 3.77 9.23 17.78
N PRO A 42 2.65 9.24 18.51
CA PRO A 42 1.85 10.45 18.65
C PRO A 42 2.55 11.49 19.52
N VAL A 43 2.38 12.75 19.18
CA VAL A 43 2.75 13.92 19.98
C VAL A 43 1.57 14.86 20.09
N MET A 44 1.41 15.53 21.23
CA MET A 44 0.44 16.63 21.31
C MET A 44 0.96 17.83 20.54
N GLY A 45 0.14 18.34 19.62
CA GLY A 45 0.42 19.55 18.85
C GLY A 45 -0.78 20.49 18.80
N ASP A 46 -0.67 21.49 17.93
CA ASP A 46 -1.68 22.50 17.71
C ASP A 46 -1.87 22.72 16.20
N ILE A 47 -3.14 22.77 15.77
CA ILE A 47 -3.52 23.10 14.40
C ILE A 47 -4.37 24.36 14.46
N ASN A 48 -3.78 25.50 14.10
CA ASN A 48 -4.44 26.81 14.05
C ASN A 48 -5.15 27.19 15.36
N GLY A 49 -4.48 27.00 16.50
CA GLY A 49 -4.99 27.32 17.84
C GLY A 49 -5.93 26.26 18.43
N THR A 50 -6.03 25.09 17.78
CA THR A 50 -6.82 23.95 18.27
C THR A 50 -5.88 22.77 18.59
N PRO A 51 -5.88 22.25 19.83
CA PRO A 51 -5.12 21.06 20.18
C PRO A 51 -5.45 19.87 19.28
N ALA A 52 -4.43 19.09 18.93
CA ALA A 52 -4.58 17.86 18.18
C ALA A 52 -3.50 16.85 18.56
N VAL A 53 -3.82 15.57 18.45
CA VAL A 53 -2.83 14.50 18.45
C VAL A 53 -2.21 14.45 17.06
N MET A 54 -0.90 14.61 16.97
CA MET A 54 -0.15 14.71 15.73
C MET A 54 0.82 13.53 15.61
N TYR A 55 1.07 13.08 14.39
CA TYR A 55 2.12 12.17 14.01
C TYR A 55 3.00 12.93 13.02
N LYS A 56 4.24 13.17 13.43
CA LYS A 56 5.17 14.03 12.70
C LYS A 56 5.95 13.23 11.66
N ASN A 57 6.20 13.83 10.50
CA ASN A 57 6.98 13.26 9.40
C ASN A 57 6.45 11.89 8.94
N VAL A 58 5.13 11.77 8.78
CA VAL A 58 4.51 10.55 8.24
C VAL A 58 4.95 10.34 6.79
N SER A 59 5.13 11.42 6.06
CA SER A 59 5.88 11.46 4.80
C SER A 59 6.69 12.76 4.69
N ASP A 60 7.51 12.87 3.64
CA ASP A 60 8.33 14.06 3.36
C ASP A 60 7.51 15.35 3.24
N SER A 61 6.21 15.23 2.95
CA SER A 61 5.32 16.38 2.74
C SER A 61 4.20 16.49 3.78
N PHE A 62 3.95 15.46 4.59
CA PHE A 62 2.75 15.41 5.42
C PHE A 62 2.98 14.88 6.84
N ASP A 63 2.35 15.55 7.78
CA ASP A 63 1.99 15.06 9.11
C ASP A 63 0.56 14.51 9.09
N VAL A 64 0.23 13.62 10.02
CA VAL A 64 -1.15 13.14 10.23
C VAL A 64 -1.64 13.60 11.60
N PHE A 65 -2.93 13.94 11.70
CA PHE A 65 -3.52 14.35 12.96
C PHE A 65 -4.83 13.62 13.26
N ALA A 66 -5.17 13.56 14.55
CA ALA A 66 -6.51 13.26 15.04
C ALA A 66 -6.90 14.27 16.13
N ARG A 67 -8.15 14.72 16.11
CA ARG A 67 -8.70 15.62 17.15
C ARG A 67 -10.20 15.48 17.28
N VAL A 68 -10.72 15.90 18.42
CA VAL A 68 -12.15 15.97 18.68
C VAL A 68 -12.72 17.25 18.06
N ASN A 69 -13.77 17.10 17.26
CA ASN A 69 -14.53 18.21 16.68
C ASN A 69 -16.02 17.99 16.91
N GLY A 70 -16.55 18.62 17.95
CA GLY A 70 -17.94 18.47 18.36
C GLY A 70 -18.27 17.03 18.78
N LYS A 71 -19.16 16.37 18.04
CA LYS A 71 -19.60 14.98 18.31
C LYS A 71 -18.78 13.93 17.56
N ASN A 72 -17.70 14.32 16.89
CA ASN A 72 -16.89 13.45 16.07
C ASN A 72 -15.42 13.55 16.48
N VAL A 73 -14.68 12.47 16.26
CA VAL A 73 -13.22 12.50 16.13
C VAL A 73 -12.92 12.62 14.64
N ILE A 74 -12.13 13.62 14.27
CA ILE A 74 -11.70 13.85 12.90
C ILE A 74 -10.21 13.57 12.79
N MET A 75 -9.80 13.04 11.65
CA MET A 75 -8.41 12.77 11.34
C MET A 75 -8.10 13.12 9.90
N GLY A 76 -6.88 13.51 9.63
CA GLY A 76 -6.45 13.87 8.29
C GLY A 76 -4.98 14.19 8.22
N LYS A 77 -4.52 14.56 7.02
CA LYS A 77 -3.14 14.98 6.78
C LYS A 77 -3.02 16.50 6.71
N ILE A 78 -1.87 17.01 7.11
CA ILE A 78 -1.49 18.43 7.02
C ILE A 78 -0.04 18.53 6.55
N GLY A 79 0.35 19.62 5.89
CA GLY A 79 1.73 19.80 5.46
C GLY A 79 2.70 19.75 6.64
N THR A 80 3.84 19.06 6.48
CA THR A 80 4.89 19.05 7.51
C THR A 80 5.52 20.43 7.65
N ASP A 81 6.10 20.69 8.82
CA ASP A 81 6.71 21.97 9.14
C ASP A 81 7.87 22.27 8.16
N GLY A 82 7.79 23.41 7.48
CA GLY A 82 8.78 23.82 6.47
C GLY A 82 8.36 23.56 5.01
N VAL A 83 7.27 22.85 4.77
CA VAL A 83 6.65 22.73 3.44
C VAL A 83 5.61 23.83 3.23
N SER A 84 5.62 24.47 2.06
CA SER A 84 4.70 25.58 1.76
C SER A 84 3.25 25.08 1.69
N SER A 85 2.35 25.73 2.43
CA SER A 85 0.91 25.42 2.39
C SER A 85 0.31 25.59 0.99
N VAL A 86 0.90 26.45 0.16
CA VAL A 86 0.51 26.64 -1.24
C VAL A 86 0.91 25.44 -2.10
N SER A 87 2.12 24.88 -1.90
CA SER A 87 2.55 23.67 -2.62
C SER A 87 1.73 22.46 -2.18
N THR A 88 1.45 22.33 -0.89
CA THR A 88 0.58 21.27 -0.36
C THR A 88 -0.83 21.35 -0.94
N ALA A 89 -1.42 22.54 -1.00
CA ALA A 89 -2.75 22.74 -1.59
C ALA A 89 -2.78 22.50 -3.10
N LEU A 90 -1.69 22.85 -3.82
CA LEU A 90 -1.56 22.55 -5.24
C LEU A 90 -1.44 21.05 -5.49
N ASN A 91 -0.60 20.32 -4.74
CA ASN A 91 -0.50 18.87 -4.87
C ASN A 91 -1.85 18.20 -4.59
N MET A 92 -2.52 18.56 -3.49
CA MET A 92 -3.88 18.07 -3.20
C MET A 92 -4.88 18.35 -4.33
N GLY A 93 -4.85 19.57 -4.89
CA GLY A 93 -5.72 19.95 -6.00
C GLY A 93 -5.43 19.20 -7.30
N MET A 94 -4.15 18.94 -7.58
CA MET A 94 -3.70 18.15 -8.72
C MET A 94 -4.06 16.68 -8.57
N ASP A 95 -3.95 16.12 -7.36
CA ASP A 95 -4.34 14.74 -7.06
C ASP A 95 -5.84 14.51 -7.32
N LEU A 96 -6.68 15.44 -6.88
CA LEU A 96 -8.12 15.44 -7.14
C LEU A 96 -8.47 15.61 -8.63
N PHE A 97 -7.68 16.38 -9.36
CA PHE A 97 -7.94 16.71 -10.77
C PHE A 97 -7.43 15.64 -11.74
N LEU A 98 -6.28 15.04 -11.46
CA LEU A 98 -5.62 14.06 -12.34
C LEU A 98 -5.81 12.61 -11.91
N GLY A 99 -6.31 12.36 -10.69
CA GLY A 99 -6.46 11.00 -10.16
C GLY A 99 -5.12 10.27 -10.00
N HIS A 100 -4.02 11.01 -9.86
CA HIS A 100 -2.68 10.49 -9.59
C HIS A 100 -2.20 11.09 -8.28
N LYS A 101 -1.69 10.27 -7.38
CA LYS A 101 -1.20 10.70 -6.07
C LYS A 101 0.31 10.56 -6.00
N ASP A 102 0.99 11.56 -5.46
CA ASP A 102 2.40 11.41 -5.09
C ASP A 102 2.58 10.46 -3.89
N GLU A 103 3.78 9.89 -3.73
CA GLU A 103 4.10 8.93 -2.65
C GLU A 103 3.80 9.49 -1.26
N GLY A 104 4.08 10.78 -1.07
CA GLY A 104 3.86 11.47 0.19
C GLY A 104 2.37 11.53 0.55
N THR A 105 1.53 11.81 -0.45
CA THR A 105 0.07 11.81 -0.37
C THR A 105 -0.45 10.40 -0.08
N SER A 106 -0.01 9.39 -0.81
CA SER A 106 -0.47 8.00 -0.62
C SER A 106 -0.06 7.43 0.73
N THR A 107 1.16 7.70 1.19
CA THR A 107 1.64 7.30 2.51
C THR A 107 0.82 7.96 3.62
N ALA A 108 0.55 9.25 3.51
CA ALA A 108 -0.27 9.97 4.48
C ALA A 108 -1.74 9.50 4.47
N ASP A 109 -2.28 9.16 3.30
CA ASP A 109 -3.65 8.63 3.19
C ASP A 109 -3.78 7.27 3.87
N ARG A 110 -2.81 6.38 3.69
CA ARG A 110 -2.77 5.09 4.40
C ARG A 110 -2.69 5.26 5.91
N ALA A 111 -1.87 6.19 6.38
CA ALA A 111 -1.77 6.49 7.81
C ALA A 111 -3.10 7.03 8.38
N VAL A 112 -3.82 7.86 7.63
CA VAL A 112 -5.17 8.34 8.00
C VAL A 112 -6.17 7.18 8.07
N ASP A 113 -6.14 6.25 7.11
CA ASP A 113 -7.02 5.08 7.09
C ASP A 113 -6.72 4.10 8.24
N GLU A 114 -5.44 3.86 8.53
CA GLU A 114 -5.01 3.06 9.69
C GLU A 114 -5.47 3.70 11.00
N LEU A 115 -5.32 5.02 11.14
CA LEU A 115 -5.76 5.76 12.31
C LEU A 115 -7.29 5.70 12.47
N LEU A 116 -8.04 5.74 11.37
CA LEU A 116 -9.49 5.57 11.37
C LEU A 116 -9.91 4.20 11.91
N GLU A 117 -9.24 3.13 11.48
CA GLU A 117 -9.53 1.78 12.00
C GLU A 117 -9.25 1.68 13.49
N VAL A 118 -8.12 2.22 13.95
CA VAL A 118 -7.76 2.24 15.37
C VAL A 118 -8.81 3.00 16.17
N ILE A 119 -9.18 4.21 15.77
CA ILE A 119 -10.14 5.04 16.51
C ILE A 119 -11.53 4.40 16.49
N LYS A 120 -11.97 3.77 15.38
CA LYS A 120 -13.23 3.00 15.35
C LYS A 120 -13.26 1.89 16.40
N LYS A 121 -12.18 1.14 16.54
CA LYS A 121 -12.07 0.07 17.55
C LYS A 121 -12.06 0.64 18.97
N LEU A 122 -11.32 1.73 19.20
CA LEU A 122 -11.31 2.42 20.49
C LEU A 122 -12.69 2.95 20.87
N GLU A 123 -13.43 3.53 19.93
CA GLU A 123 -14.82 3.99 20.10
C GLU A 123 -15.79 2.83 20.41
N ASN A 124 -15.54 1.64 19.85
CA ASN A 124 -16.29 0.43 20.19
C ASN A 124 -15.94 -0.17 21.57
N GLY A 125 -14.93 0.38 22.26
CA GLY A 125 -14.48 -0.10 23.57
C GLY A 125 -13.53 -1.30 23.51
N GLU A 126 -12.95 -1.56 22.33
CA GLU A 126 -11.97 -2.62 22.15
C GLU A 126 -10.60 -2.20 22.72
N ASN A 127 -9.89 -3.13 23.35
CA ASN A 127 -8.49 -2.93 23.75
C ASN A 127 -7.60 -3.17 22.54
N VAL A 128 -7.15 -2.10 21.90
CA VAL A 128 -6.19 -2.13 20.79
C VAL A 128 -4.80 -1.88 21.36
N THR A 129 -3.86 -2.81 21.12
CA THR A 129 -2.43 -2.64 21.46
C THR A 129 -1.58 -2.44 20.21
N GLU A 130 -2.03 -2.98 19.08
CA GLU A 130 -1.35 -2.88 17.79
C GLU A 130 -2.41 -2.75 16.68
N SER A 131 -2.18 -1.86 15.72
CA SER A 131 -3.01 -1.77 14.52
C SER A 131 -2.79 -3.01 13.63
N ALA A 132 -3.76 -3.38 12.78
CA ALA A 132 -3.58 -4.49 11.83
C ALA A 132 -2.48 -4.21 10.78
N SER A 133 -2.08 -2.94 10.66
CA SER A 133 -1.02 -2.46 9.78
C SER A 133 0.30 -2.22 10.53
N SER A 134 0.44 -2.63 11.79
CA SER A 134 1.57 -2.33 12.70
C SER A 134 2.91 -3.04 12.38
N ALA A 135 3.03 -3.65 11.21
CA ALA A 135 4.32 -4.07 10.65
C ALA A 135 4.71 -3.08 9.53
N PRO A 136 5.94 -2.56 9.54
CA PRO A 136 6.19 -1.24 10.09
C PRO A 136 6.50 -0.19 9.01
N ALA A 137 6.06 1.06 9.19
CA ALA A 137 6.88 2.21 8.81
C ALA A 137 7.76 2.55 10.04
N ASN A 138 8.79 1.71 10.22
CA ASN A 138 10.02 1.89 11.01
C ASN A 138 10.48 0.53 11.55
N THR A 139 11.12 -0.26 10.69
CA THR A 139 12.04 -1.30 11.17
C THR A 139 13.31 -0.61 11.67
N PHE A 140 13.83 -1.10 12.80
CA PHE A 140 14.96 -0.59 13.56
C PHE A 140 16.34 -0.65 12.84
N THR A 141 16.34 -0.61 11.50
CA THR A 141 17.47 -0.43 10.58
C THR A 141 16.99 0.19 9.25
N GLY A 142 16.35 1.36 9.29
CA GLY A 142 16.64 2.48 8.38
C GLY A 142 16.42 2.43 6.87
N GLU A 143 16.07 1.32 6.20
CA GLU A 143 15.83 1.36 4.74
C GLU A 143 14.58 0.57 4.34
N ARG A 144 13.60 1.26 3.76
CA ARG A 144 12.51 0.63 2.99
C ARG A 144 13.16 0.04 1.74
N VAL A 145 12.92 -1.23 1.45
CA VAL A 145 13.43 -1.84 0.22
C VAL A 145 12.52 -1.43 -0.92
N GLU A 146 12.99 -0.47 -1.71
CA GLU A 146 12.36 -0.02 -2.94
C GLU A 146 13.01 -0.74 -4.12
N LEU A 147 12.17 -1.38 -4.92
CA LEU A 147 12.57 -2.06 -6.14
C LEU A 147 11.78 -1.50 -7.32
N TYR A 148 12.37 -1.49 -8.50
CA TYR A 148 11.78 -0.90 -9.70
C TYR A 148 11.72 -1.93 -10.81
N MET A 149 10.56 -2.04 -11.44
CA MET A 149 10.36 -2.94 -12.56
C MET A 149 9.77 -2.17 -13.74
N LYS A 150 10.33 -2.38 -14.93
CA LYS A 150 9.80 -1.79 -16.16
C LYS A 150 8.38 -2.30 -16.43
N GLN A 151 7.49 -1.40 -16.83
CA GLN A 151 6.13 -1.77 -17.22
C GLN A 151 6.14 -2.72 -18.43
N LYS A 152 5.18 -3.65 -18.46
CA LYS A 152 5.02 -4.64 -19.55
C LYS A 152 6.23 -5.54 -19.75
N ALA A 153 7.08 -5.66 -18.74
CA ALA A 153 8.32 -6.40 -18.86
C ALA A 153 8.07 -7.89 -19.11
N ILE A 154 6.98 -8.44 -18.56
CA ILE A 154 6.61 -9.84 -18.74
C ILE A 154 6.00 -10.13 -20.11
N SER A 155 5.25 -9.19 -20.68
CA SER A 155 4.49 -9.40 -21.92
C SER A 155 5.32 -9.13 -23.17
N ILE A 156 6.34 -8.26 -23.07
CA ILE A 156 7.17 -7.85 -24.20
C ILE A 156 8.47 -8.65 -24.28
N LYS A 157 9.03 -9.09 -23.14
CA LYS A 157 10.35 -9.73 -23.11
C LYS A 157 10.33 -11.08 -22.39
N PRO A 158 10.99 -12.12 -22.95
CA PRO A 158 11.20 -13.38 -22.25
C PRO A 158 12.21 -13.24 -21.10
N LYS A 159 12.91 -12.10 -20.98
CA LYS A 159 13.86 -11.82 -19.90
C LYS A 159 13.81 -10.35 -19.51
N PHE A 160 13.77 -10.08 -18.21
CA PHE A 160 13.82 -8.72 -17.68
C PHE A 160 14.39 -8.72 -16.26
N ASP A 161 14.82 -7.53 -15.83
CA ASP A 161 15.44 -7.33 -14.51
C ASP A 161 14.55 -6.44 -13.64
N ILE A 162 14.73 -6.59 -12.34
CA ILE A 162 14.16 -5.71 -11.31
C ILE A 162 15.32 -5.07 -10.57
N PHE A 163 15.26 -3.75 -10.44
CA PHE A 163 16.39 -2.92 -10.02
C PHE A 163 16.18 -2.37 -8.61
N ASP A 164 17.27 -2.00 -7.95
CA ASP A 164 17.23 -1.11 -6.80
C ASP A 164 17.18 0.36 -7.26
N ARG A 165 17.20 1.28 -6.29
CA ARG A 165 17.21 2.73 -6.53
C ARG A 165 18.46 3.25 -7.26
N ASN A 166 19.56 2.50 -7.24
CA ASN A 166 20.82 2.84 -7.89
C ASN A 166 20.95 2.20 -9.28
N GLU A 167 19.81 1.77 -9.85
CA GLU A 167 19.73 1.10 -11.14
C GLU A 167 20.49 -0.23 -11.20
N GLN A 168 20.82 -0.83 -10.04
CA GLN A 168 21.51 -2.11 -9.99
C GLN A 168 20.49 -3.25 -10.05
N PRO A 169 20.68 -4.25 -10.94
CA PRO A 169 19.77 -5.37 -11.02
C PRO A 169 19.87 -6.23 -9.74
N VAL A 170 18.73 -6.41 -9.08
CA VAL A 170 18.59 -7.23 -7.86
C VAL A 170 18.00 -8.59 -8.18
N TYR A 171 17.01 -8.62 -9.08
CA TYR A 171 16.40 -9.86 -9.58
C TYR A 171 16.51 -9.96 -11.10
N HIS A 172 16.69 -11.19 -11.56
CA HIS A 172 16.60 -11.57 -12.96
C HIS A 172 15.38 -12.46 -13.16
N VAL A 173 14.49 -12.08 -14.05
CA VAL A 173 13.30 -12.85 -14.38
C VAL A 173 13.44 -13.41 -15.78
N GLU A 174 13.38 -14.74 -15.90
CA GLU A 174 13.44 -15.44 -17.17
C GLU A 174 12.17 -16.26 -17.39
N GLY A 175 11.46 -15.93 -18.47
CA GLY A 175 10.20 -16.53 -18.87
C GLY A 175 10.31 -17.44 -20.09
N ASP A 176 9.52 -18.51 -20.06
CA ASP A 176 9.07 -19.21 -21.26
C ASP A 176 7.64 -18.75 -21.56
N LEU A 177 7.50 -17.77 -22.46
CA LEU A 177 6.22 -17.21 -22.91
C LEU A 177 5.29 -18.31 -23.48
N ALA A 178 5.83 -19.34 -24.13
CA ALA A 178 5.04 -20.42 -24.71
C ALA A 178 4.46 -21.36 -23.63
N ARG A 179 5.17 -21.51 -22.49
CA ARG A 179 4.73 -22.37 -21.37
C ARG A 179 4.14 -21.60 -20.21
N LEU A 180 4.09 -20.27 -20.30
CA LEU A 180 3.62 -19.34 -19.28
C LEU A 180 4.27 -19.59 -17.90
N ASN A 181 5.56 -19.91 -17.91
CA ASN A 181 6.35 -20.15 -16.71
C ASN A 181 7.48 -19.13 -16.62
N PHE A 182 7.71 -18.57 -15.44
CA PHE A 182 8.78 -17.60 -15.20
C PHE A 182 9.62 -18.03 -13.99
N SER A 183 10.94 -17.98 -14.14
CA SER A 183 11.92 -18.18 -13.08
C SER A 183 12.36 -16.82 -12.57
N ILE A 184 12.20 -16.58 -11.27
CA ILE A 184 12.71 -15.39 -10.59
C ILE A 184 14.01 -15.79 -9.90
N GLN A 185 15.11 -15.14 -10.25
CA GLN A 185 16.44 -15.43 -9.74
C GLN A 185 17.00 -14.23 -8.99
N LYS A 186 17.69 -14.50 -7.87
CA LYS A 186 18.46 -13.52 -7.09
C LYS A 186 19.88 -14.05 -6.94
N ASN A 187 20.88 -13.24 -7.27
CA ASN A 187 22.30 -13.66 -7.25
C ASN A 187 22.57 -14.96 -8.04
N GLY A 188 21.88 -15.16 -9.17
CA GLY A 188 22.02 -16.36 -10.01
C GLY A 188 21.36 -17.63 -9.46
N ILE A 189 20.58 -17.54 -8.37
CA ILE A 189 19.85 -18.66 -7.78
C ILE A 189 18.35 -18.44 -8.00
N GLU A 190 17.64 -19.46 -8.53
CA GLU A 190 16.18 -19.44 -8.62
C GLU A 190 15.58 -19.40 -7.21
N VAL A 191 14.95 -18.29 -6.85
CA VAL A 191 14.28 -18.10 -5.55
C VAL A 191 12.82 -18.49 -5.62
N LEU A 192 12.16 -18.26 -6.76
CA LEU A 192 10.76 -18.59 -7.00
C LEU A 192 10.52 -18.94 -8.47
N LYS A 193 9.53 -19.80 -8.70
CA LYS A 193 8.99 -20.11 -10.02
C LYS A 193 7.51 -19.73 -10.07
N LEU A 194 7.16 -18.91 -11.05
CA LEU A 194 5.79 -18.57 -11.40
C LEU A 194 5.29 -19.52 -12.49
N LYS A 195 4.09 -20.06 -12.33
CA LYS A 195 3.40 -20.82 -13.39
C LYS A 195 1.99 -20.30 -13.56
N LYS A 196 1.59 -20.00 -14.79
CA LYS A 196 0.21 -19.65 -15.14
C LYS A 196 -0.48 -20.88 -15.71
N LYS A 197 -1.60 -21.27 -15.10
CA LYS A 197 -2.51 -22.31 -15.56
C LYS A 197 -3.70 -21.63 -16.24
N LEU A 198 -3.84 -21.87 -17.54
CA LEU A 198 -5.04 -21.51 -18.29
C LEU A 198 -6.07 -22.63 -18.10
N ILE A 199 -6.91 -22.51 -17.06
CA ILE A 199 -8.11 -23.33 -16.95
C ILE A 199 -9.18 -22.63 -17.80
N ALA A 200 -10.01 -23.40 -18.52
CA ALA A 200 -10.88 -23.01 -19.65
C ALA A 200 -11.76 -21.74 -19.54
N LEU A 201 -11.74 -21.00 -18.43
CA LEU A 201 -12.40 -19.70 -18.26
C LEU A 201 -11.71 -18.75 -17.27
N MET A 202 -10.74 -19.19 -16.46
CA MET A 202 -10.14 -18.37 -15.40
C MET A 202 -8.62 -18.60 -15.31
N PRO A 203 -7.79 -17.56 -15.50
CA PRO A 203 -6.36 -17.68 -15.28
C PRO A 203 -6.07 -17.87 -13.79
N GLU A 204 -5.31 -18.92 -13.49
CA GLU A 204 -4.79 -19.23 -12.15
C GLU A 204 -3.26 -19.16 -12.19
N TYR A 205 -2.65 -18.50 -11.21
CA TYR A 205 -1.20 -18.44 -11.04
C TYR A 205 -0.80 -19.24 -9.81
N SER A 206 0.28 -20.02 -9.92
CA SER A 206 0.92 -20.69 -8.79
C SER A 206 2.36 -20.20 -8.64
N ILE A 207 2.74 -19.90 -7.41
CA ILE A 207 4.11 -19.54 -7.02
C ILE A 207 4.72 -20.76 -6.32
N GLU A 208 5.85 -21.23 -6.82
CA GLU A 208 6.60 -22.36 -6.28
C GLU A 208 7.94 -21.91 -5.70
N LYS A 209 8.29 -22.43 -4.52
CA LYS A 209 9.63 -22.32 -3.92
C LYS A 209 10.14 -23.73 -3.67
N ASP A 210 11.35 -24.05 -4.15
CA ASP A 210 11.94 -25.40 -4.02
C ASP A 210 11.00 -26.54 -4.47
N ARG A 211 10.24 -26.29 -5.55
CA ARG A 211 9.20 -27.19 -6.12
C ARG A 211 7.94 -27.39 -5.26
N ASN A 212 7.80 -26.67 -4.15
CA ASN A 212 6.58 -26.66 -3.33
C ASN A 212 5.73 -25.43 -3.68
N GLU A 213 4.43 -25.62 -3.88
CA GLU A 213 3.49 -24.51 -4.09
C GLU A 213 3.35 -23.71 -2.79
N VAL A 214 3.83 -22.47 -2.78
CA VAL A 214 3.77 -21.55 -1.62
C VAL A 214 2.63 -20.56 -1.74
N ALA A 215 2.17 -20.27 -2.97
CA ALA A 215 1.01 -19.41 -3.17
C ALA A 215 0.22 -19.81 -4.42
N ARG A 216 -1.08 -19.50 -4.36
CA ARG A 216 -2.01 -19.68 -5.47
C ARG A 216 -2.92 -18.47 -5.58
N ILE A 217 -2.99 -17.90 -6.78
CA ILE A 217 -3.70 -16.66 -7.07
C ILE A 217 -4.70 -16.92 -8.18
N LYS A 218 -5.92 -16.44 -7.99
CA LYS A 218 -7.02 -16.55 -8.96
C LYS A 218 -7.52 -15.16 -9.31
N LYS A 219 -7.65 -14.92 -10.62
CA LYS A 219 -8.34 -13.73 -11.14
C LYS A 219 -9.84 -13.92 -11.00
N LYS A 220 -10.53 -12.97 -10.36
CA LYS A 220 -11.99 -12.88 -10.43
C LYS A 220 -12.37 -11.87 -11.51
N PHE A 221 -13.23 -12.28 -12.44
CA PHE A 221 -13.79 -11.39 -13.43
C PHE A 221 -14.64 -10.31 -12.74
N LYS A 222 -14.20 -9.07 -12.83
CA LYS A 222 -14.99 -7.87 -12.59
C LYS A 222 -14.83 -6.97 -13.81
N LEU A 223 -15.93 -6.39 -14.28
CA LEU A 223 -15.97 -5.54 -15.49
C LEU A 223 -15.25 -4.19 -15.29
N THR A 224 -14.93 -3.84 -14.04
CA THR A 224 -14.19 -2.64 -13.64
C THR A 224 -13.23 -3.02 -12.50
N ASN A 225 -11.94 -2.75 -12.68
CA ASN A 225 -10.82 -3.07 -11.77
C ASN A 225 -10.68 -4.58 -11.43
N PRO A 226 -9.72 -5.31 -12.05
CA PRO A 226 -9.55 -6.74 -11.82
C PRO A 226 -9.19 -7.04 -10.36
N GLU A 227 -9.91 -7.98 -9.74
CA GLU A 227 -9.60 -8.42 -8.37
C GLU A 227 -8.80 -9.73 -8.37
N LEU A 228 -7.61 -9.68 -7.77
CA LEU A 228 -6.79 -10.85 -7.51
C LEU A 228 -6.97 -11.29 -6.05
N ASN A 229 -7.35 -12.54 -5.87
CA ASN A 229 -7.47 -13.18 -4.57
C ASN A 229 -6.77 -14.52 -4.58
N GLY A 230 -6.25 -14.95 -3.44
CA GLY A 230 -5.50 -16.19 -3.37
C GLY A 230 -5.25 -16.69 -1.97
N GLN A 231 -4.30 -17.60 -1.88
CA GLN A 231 -3.73 -18.04 -0.61
C GLN A 231 -2.21 -18.08 -0.72
N VAL A 232 -1.54 -17.74 0.37
CA VAL A 232 -0.09 -17.87 0.57
C VAL A 232 0.10 -18.70 1.83
N ASN A 233 0.69 -19.90 1.73
CA ASN A 233 0.90 -20.81 2.87
C ASN A 233 -0.36 -21.02 3.75
N GLY A 234 -1.56 -20.99 3.14
CA GLY A 234 -2.85 -21.11 3.84
C GLY A 234 -3.43 -19.80 4.40
N GLU A 235 -2.67 -18.70 4.41
CA GLU A 235 -3.17 -17.36 4.72
C GLU A 235 -3.89 -16.75 3.51
N THR A 236 -4.92 -15.93 3.75
CA THR A 236 -5.68 -15.29 2.66
C THR A 236 -4.85 -14.19 2.01
N LEU A 237 -4.64 -14.26 0.70
CA LEU A 237 -4.02 -13.20 -0.09
C LEU A 237 -5.10 -12.33 -0.74
N LYS A 238 -4.96 -11.01 -0.61
CA LYS A 238 -5.79 -10.02 -1.28
C LYS A 238 -4.93 -8.92 -1.88
N ILE A 239 -5.20 -8.58 -3.13
CA ILE A 239 -4.71 -7.36 -3.76
C ILE A 239 -5.82 -6.32 -3.68
N ALA A 240 -5.53 -5.17 -3.08
CA ALA A 240 -6.53 -4.15 -2.82
C ALA A 240 -6.01 -2.77 -3.20
N GLY A 241 -6.76 -2.06 -4.04
CA GLY A 241 -6.36 -0.80 -4.65
C GLY A 241 -6.78 -0.75 -6.11
N ASP A 242 -6.20 0.17 -6.87
CA ASP A 242 -6.36 0.29 -8.31
C ASP A 242 -5.27 -0.53 -9.02
N LEU A 243 -5.64 -1.73 -9.50
CA LEU A 243 -4.71 -2.59 -10.20
C LEU A 243 -4.36 -2.02 -11.58
N MET A 244 -5.28 -1.30 -12.22
CA MET A 244 -5.06 -0.68 -13.54
C MET A 244 -4.21 0.58 -13.45
N GLY A 245 -4.40 1.37 -12.40
CA GLY A 245 -3.57 2.53 -12.07
C GLY A 245 -2.20 2.17 -11.50
N PHE A 246 -1.93 0.87 -11.30
CA PHE A 246 -0.76 0.37 -10.56
C PHE A 246 -0.62 1.04 -9.19
N ASP A 247 -1.70 1.24 -8.45
CA ASP A 247 -1.69 1.76 -7.06
C ASP A 247 -2.42 0.76 -6.17
N PHE A 248 -1.70 -0.22 -5.63
CA PHE A 248 -2.32 -1.30 -4.87
C PHE A 248 -1.44 -1.86 -3.75
N ASP A 249 -2.12 -2.34 -2.72
CA ASP A 249 -1.53 -3.05 -1.59
C ASP A 249 -1.62 -4.56 -1.78
N ILE A 250 -0.53 -5.22 -1.44
CA ILE A 250 -0.43 -6.68 -1.37
C ILE A 250 -0.64 -7.08 0.10
N ARG A 251 -1.75 -7.76 0.39
CA ARG A 251 -2.13 -8.15 1.75
C ARG A 251 -2.15 -9.66 1.92
N VAL A 252 -1.46 -10.15 2.95
CA VAL A 252 -1.51 -11.56 3.37
C VAL A 252 -2.05 -11.61 4.79
N GLY A 253 -3.17 -12.30 4.98
CA GLY A 253 -3.93 -12.26 6.23
C GLY A 253 -4.45 -10.84 6.49
N SER A 254 -4.08 -10.27 7.63
CA SER A 254 -4.38 -8.88 7.99
C SER A 254 -3.25 -7.90 7.68
N MET A 255 -2.10 -8.38 7.22
CA MET A 255 -0.87 -7.60 7.10
C MET A 255 -0.62 -7.15 5.66
N VAL A 256 -0.23 -5.89 5.48
CA VAL A 256 0.31 -5.39 4.20
C VAL A 256 1.78 -5.77 4.12
N ILE A 257 2.16 -6.51 3.09
CA ILE A 257 3.54 -7.00 2.91
C ILE A 257 4.29 -6.23 1.84
N GLY A 258 3.57 -5.51 0.97
CA GLY A 258 4.16 -4.66 -0.05
C GLY A 258 3.13 -3.76 -0.71
N HIS A 259 3.64 -2.76 -1.41
CA HIS A 259 2.87 -1.76 -2.12
C HIS A 259 3.47 -1.57 -3.53
N VAL A 260 2.62 -1.35 -4.52
CA VAL A 260 3.04 -1.04 -5.89
C VAL A 260 2.40 0.27 -6.32
N ASP A 261 3.23 1.19 -6.83
CA ASP A 261 2.84 2.51 -7.35
C ASP A 261 3.58 2.86 -8.65
N THR A 262 3.08 3.86 -9.38
CA THR A 262 3.72 4.39 -10.62
C THR A 262 4.54 5.64 -10.38
N ASP A 263 5.16 5.81 -9.19
CA ASP A 263 5.93 7.01 -8.90
C ASP A 263 6.96 7.31 -9.99
N ARG A 264 6.68 8.40 -10.72
CA ARG A 264 7.40 8.84 -11.91
C ARG A 264 8.65 9.64 -11.57
N THR A 265 8.98 9.79 -10.29
CA THR A 265 10.08 10.65 -9.84
C THR A 265 11.46 10.10 -10.20
N ILE A 266 11.59 8.78 -10.30
CA ILE A 266 12.88 8.12 -10.57
C ILE A 266 12.94 7.66 -12.02
N TRP A 267 11.99 6.82 -12.46
CA TRP A 267 11.97 6.26 -13.81
C TRP A 267 10.55 6.26 -14.41
N SER A 268 10.33 7.04 -15.47
CA SER A 268 9.01 7.23 -16.08
C SER A 268 8.39 5.97 -16.71
N ASP A 269 9.17 4.91 -16.94
CA ASP A 269 8.76 3.65 -17.56
C ASP A 269 8.71 2.47 -16.57
N CYS A 270 8.90 2.73 -15.28
CA CYS A 270 8.89 1.71 -14.23
C CYS A 270 7.75 1.95 -13.24
N TYR A 271 7.32 0.87 -12.61
CA TYR A 271 6.57 0.96 -11.37
C TYR A 271 7.49 0.64 -10.20
N ARG A 272 7.23 1.28 -9.06
CA ARG A 272 7.93 1.04 -7.80
C ARG A 272 7.23 -0.06 -7.03
N ILE A 273 8.03 -0.92 -6.42
CA ILE A 273 7.61 -2.00 -5.53
C ILE A 273 8.25 -1.70 -4.18
N THR A 274 7.44 -1.25 -3.23
CA THR A 274 7.86 -1.01 -1.85
C THR A 274 7.60 -2.26 -1.03
N VAL A 275 8.66 -2.84 -0.48
CA VAL A 275 8.59 -4.04 0.34
C VAL A 275 8.52 -3.62 1.81
N LEU A 276 7.43 -3.99 2.48
CA LEU A 276 7.20 -3.66 3.89
C LEU A 276 7.64 -4.78 4.84
N ASP A 277 7.77 -6.00 4.32
CA ASP A 277 8.31 -7.15 5.02
C ASP A 277 9.40 -7.81 4.17
N GLU A 278 10.66 -7.55 4.52
CA GLU A 278 11.83 -8.10 3.82
C GLU A 278 11.83 -9.63 3.78
N SER A 279 11.28 -10.30 4.81
CA SER A 279 11.19 -11.77 4.84
C SER A 279 10.29 -12.33 3.74
N ARG A 280 9.40 -11.48 3.21
CA ARG A 280 8.46 -11.78 2.14
C ARG A 280 8.81 -11.05 0.83
N GLN A 281 9.98 -10.43 0.73
CA GLN A 281 10.43 -9.68 -0.45
C GLN A 281 10.25 -10.45 -1.76
N ASP A 282 10.75 -11.69 -1.83
CA ASP A 282 10.66 -12.52 -3.04
C ASP A 282 9.20 -12.73 -3.47
N LEU A 283 8.30 -12.93 -2.49
CA LEU A 283 6.88 -13.11 -2.72
C LEU A 283 6.21 -11.83 -3.23
N VAL A 284 6.55 -10.67 -2.65
CA VAL A 284 6.06 -9.36 -3.09
C VAL A 284 6.44 -9.13 -4.56
N ILE A 285 7.69 -9.41 -4.93
CA ILE A 285 8.16 -9.34 -6.32
C ILE A 285 7.35 -10.26 -7.24
N ALA A 286 7.18 -11.51 -6.85
CA ALA A 286 6.43 -12.48 -7.63
C ALA A 286 4.97 -12.05 -7.86
N LEU A 287 4.34 -11.43 -6.85
CA LEU A 287 2.97 -10.91 -6.93
C LEU A 287 2.88 -9.66 -7.81
N ALA A 288 3.84 -8.75 -7.74
CA ALA A 288 3.91 -7.59 -8.62
C ALA A 288 4.02 -8.01 -10.11
N ILE A 289 4.85 -9.01 -10.41
CA ILE A 289 4.98 -9.59 -11.76
C ILE A 289 3.64 -10.18 -12.24
N ILE A 290 2.91 -10.88 -11.38
CA ILE A 290 1.58 -11.43 -11.72
C ILE A 290 0.59 -10.30 -12.02
N CYS A 291 0.63 -9.21 -11.24
CA CYS A 291 -0.25 -8.06 -11.43
C CYS A 291 0.00 -7.38 -12.78
N ASP A 292 1.27 -7.13 -13.15
CA ASP A 292 1.68 -6.63 -14.47
C ASP A 292 1.14 -7.53 -15.60
N ASN A 293 1.27 -8.85 -15.47
CA ASN A 293 0.74 -9.77 -16.49
C ASN A 293 -0.79 -9.73 -16.61
N VAL A 294 -1.50 -9.60 -15.49
CA VAL A 294 -2.97 -9.58 -15.49
C VAL A 294 -3.50 -8.31 -16.15
N GLN A 295 -2.82 -7.19 -15.92
CA GLN A 295 -3.19 -5.89 -16.49
C GLN A 295 -2.94 -5.84 -18.00
N ASP A 296 -1.79 -6.34 -18.48
CA ASP A 296 -1.52 -6.36 -19.92
C ASP A 296 -2.57 -7.17 -20.70
N GLN A 297 -3.04 -8.27 -20.13
CA GLN A 297 -4.07 -9.10 -20.75
C GLN A 297 -5.45 -8.42 -20.81
N GLU A 298 -5.73 -7.44 -19.94
CA GLU A 298 -6.98 -6.65 -20.00
C GLU A 298 -6.90 -5.50 -21.00
N ASN A 299 -5.70 -5.05 -21.37
CA ASN A 299 -5.51 -3.99 -22.35
C ASN A 299 -5.47 -4.49 -23.80
N ASP A 300 -5.27 -5.80 -24.00
CA ASP A 300 -5.20 -6.46 -25.31
C ASP A 300 -6.54 -7.09 -25.76
N ASP A 301 -7.56 -7.14 -24.88
CA ASP A 301 -8.93 -7.62 -25.15
C ASP A 301 -9.91 -6.47 -25.49
#